data_AF-A0A7Y4YMC6-F1
#
_entry.id   AF-A0A7Y4YMC6-F1
#
_cell.length_a   1.000
_cell.length_b   1.000
_cell.length_c   1.000
_cell.angle_alpha   90.00
_cell.angle_beta   90.00
_cell.angle_gamma   90.00
#
_symmetry.space_group_name_H-M   'P 1'
#
loop_
_entity.id
_entity.type
_entity.pdbx_description
1 polymer ?
#
loop_
_entity_poly.entity_id
_entity_poly.type
_entity_poly.pdbx_seq_one_letter_code
_entity_poly.pdbx_strand_id
1 'polypeptide(L)' 'EQRIVVTPSTHTKCDRCWHYRADVGSNVEHPTLCGRCVSNLFGAGEARKYA' A
#
# COMPACT_ATOMS: atom_id res chain seq x y z
N GLU A 1 9.49 -29.86 -15.43
CA GLU A 1 8.83 -28.62 -15.90
C GLU A 1 8.78 -27.59 -14.78
N GLN A 2 8.98 -26.31 -15.08
CA GLN A 2 8.73 -25.22 -14.13
C GLN A 2 7.29 -24.73 -14.29
N ARG A 3 6.50 -24.80 -13.22
CA ARG A 3 5.12 -24.31 -13.19
C ARG A 3 5.09 -22.94 -12.54
N ILE A 4 4.46 -21.97 -13.20
CA ILE A 4 4.16 -20.67 -12.60
C ILE A 4 2.77 -20.76 -11.95
N VAL A 5 2.70 -20.42 -10.67
CA VAL A 5 1.45 -20.35 -9.90
C VAL A 5 1.29 -18.92 -9.41
N VAL A 6 0.10 -18.36 -9.63
CA VAL A 6 -0.26 -17.01 -9.20
C VAL A 6 -1.50 -17.10 -8.33
N THR A 7 -1.49 -16.39 -7.20
CA THR A 7 -2.61 -16.33 -6.26
C THR A 7 -2.93 -14.87 -5.96
N PRO A 8 -4.22 -14.47 -5.94
CA PRO A 8 -4.59 -13.12 -5.53
C PRO A 8 -4.10 -12.79 -4.14
N SER A 9 -3.73 -11.53 -3.92
CA SER A 9 -3.44 -11.03 -2.58
C SER A 9 -4.70 -11.06 -1.70
N THR A 10 -4.54 -11.41 -0.43
CA THR A 10 -5.62 -11.39 0.58
C THR A 10 -5.80 -10.03 1.23
N HIS A 11 -4.87 -9.10 1.00
CA HIS A 11 -4.94 -7.75 1.57
C HIS A 11 -5.92 -6.84 0.83
N THR A 12 -6.24 -5.69 1.42
CA THR A 12 -7.04 -4.63 0.79
C THR A 12 -6.16 -3.80 -0.15
N LYS A 13 -6.75 -3.32 -1.25
CA LYS A 13 -6.09 -2.39 -2.19
C LYS A 13 -6.14 -0.97 -1.63
N CYS A 14 -5.00 -0.29 -1.61
CA CYS A 14 -4.92 1.14 -1.25
C CYS A 14 -5.44 2.02 -2.39
N ASP A 15 -6.35 2.96 -2.11
CA ASP A 15 -6.97 3.82 -3.14
C ASP A 15 -5.97 4.77 -3.83
N ARG A 16 -4.89 5.17 -3.13
CA ARG A 16 -3.89 6.10 -3.67
C ARG A 16 -2.83 5.43 -4.54
N CYS A 17 -2.26 4.32 -4.07
CA CYS A 17 -1.12 3.69 -4.74
C CYS A 17 -1.44 2.36 -5.43
N TRP A 18 -2.68 1.87 -5.29
CA TRP A 18 -3.20 0.65 -5.89
C TRP A 18 -2.46 -0.64 -5.51
N HIS A 19 -1.55 -0.58 -4.55
CA HIS A 19 -0.93 -1.76 -3.98
C HIS A 19 -1.87 -2.42 -2.97
N TYR A 20 -1.90 -3.75 -2.98
CA TYR A 20 -2.52 -4.54 -1.93
C TYR A 20 -1.60 -4.59 -0.72
N ARG A 21 -2.11 -4.17 0.44
CA ARG A 21 -1.29 -3.84 1.60
C ARG A 21 -2.01 -4.17 2.90
N ALA A 22 -1.32 -4.84 3.81
CA ALA A 22 -1.88 -5.23 5.11
C ALA A 22 -2.20 -4.02 6.01
N ASP A 23 -1.53 -2.89 5.76
CA ASP A 23 -1.64 -1.64 6.52
C ASP A 23 -2.68 -0.65 5.95
N VAL A 24 -3.54 -1.08 5.01
CA VAL A 24 -4.68 -0.25 4.58
C VAL A 24 -5.65 -0.10 5.73
N GLY A 25 -5.99 1.14 6.07
CA GLY A 25 -6.92 1.46 7.15
C GLY A 25 -6.31 1.50 8.54
N SER A 26 -4.97 1.42 8.67
CA SER A 26 -4.30 1.58 9.96
C SER A 26 -4.41 2.98 10.56
N ASN A 27 -4.73 4.00 9.75
CA ASN A 27 -5.02 5.35 10.22
C ASN A 27 -6.54 5.58 10.18
N VAL A 28 -7.12 5.97 11.31
CA VAL A 28 -8.58 6.17 11.48
C VAL A 28 -9.15 7.32 10.65
N GLU A 29 -8.35 8.37 10.38
CA GLU A 29 -8.72 9.51 9.53
C GLU A 29 -8.62 9.15 8.03
N HIS A 30 -7.87 8.10 7.70
CA HIS A 30 -7.63 7.65 6.32
C HIS A 30 -7.87 6.13 6.16
N PRO A 31 -9.12 5.66 6.33
CA PRO A 31 -9.44 4.24 6.42
C PRO A 31 -9.19 3.44 5.12
N THR A 32 -9.02 4.10 3.97
CA THR A 32 -8.76 3.44 2.68
C THR A 32 -7.31 3.57 2.19
N LEU A 33 -6.44 4.21 2.98
CA LEU A 33 -5.04 4.42 2.63
C LEU A 33 -4.12 3.51 3.44
N CYS A 34 -3.00 3.10 2.82
CA CYS A 34 -1.92 2.43 3.53
C CYS A 34 -1.03 3.43 4.27
N GLY A 35 -0.28 2.98 5.28
CA GLY A 35 0.59 3.81 6.11
C GLY A 35 1.62 4.59 5.31
N ARG A 36 2.19 4.01 4.24
CA ARG A 36 3.09 4.73 3.31
C ARG A 36 2.39 5.94 2.69
N CYS A 37 1.17 5.75 2.20
CA CYS A 37 0.41 6.81 1.55
C CYS A 37 0.01 7.91 2.53
N VAL A 38 -0.32 7.55 3.76
CA VAL A 38 -0.57 8.49 4.85
C VAL A 38 0.69 9.30 5.16
N SER A 39 1.84 8.65 5.35
CA SER A 39 3.12 9.34 5.59
C SER A 39 3.49 10.30 4.45
N ASN A 40 3.30 9.89 3.18
CA ASN A 40 3.59 10.72 2.02
C ASN A 40 2.63 11.92 1.85
N LEU A 41 1.43 11.86 2.42
CA LEU A 41 0.44 12.94 2.32
C LEU A 41 0.48 13.89 3.52
N PHE A 42 0.68 13.36 4.72
CA PHE A 42 0.45 14.06 5.97
C PHE A 42 1.63 13.99 6.95
N GLY A 43 2.70 13.26 6.59
CA GLY A 43 3.90 13.11 7.39
C GLY A 43 5.16 13.56 6.65
N ALA A 44 6.31 13.05 7.08
CA ALA A 44 7.60 13.34 6.46
C ALA A 44 7.78 12.69 5.07
N GLY A 45 6.90 11.76 4.70
CA GLY A 45 7.00 10.96 3.48
C GLY A 45 8.16 9.97 3.47
N GLU A 46 8.41 9.40 2.30
CA GLU A 46 9.51 8.47 2.04
C GLU A 46 10.60 9.14 1.18
N ALA A 47 11.87 8.93 1.53
CA ALA A 47 12.97 9.38 0.69
C ALA A 47 13.03 8.51 -0.58
N ARG A 48 12.86 9.12 -1.76
CA ARG A 48 12.94 8.45 -3.05
C ARG A 48 14.13 8.97 -3.84
N LYS A 49 14.95 8.06 -4.36
CA LYS A 49 16.08 8.42 -5.24
C LYS A 49 15.67 8.50 -6.72
N TYR A 50 14.65 7.73 -7.11
CA TYR A 50 14.11 7.67 -8.46
C TYR A 50 12.59 7.48 -8.40
N ALA A 51 11.87 7.93 -9.44
CA ALA A 51 10.44 7.76 -9.63
C ALA A 51 10.15 7.18 -11.01
#